data_AF-A0A7W8MR48-F1
#
_entry.id   AF-A0A7W8MR48-F1
#
_cell.length_a   1.000
_cell.length_b   1.000
_cell.length_c   1.000
_cell.angle_alpha   90.00
_cell.angle_beta   90.00
_cell.angle_gamma   90.00
#
_symmetry.space_group_name_H-M   'P 1'
#
loop_
_entity.id
_entity.type
_entity.pdbx_description
1 polymer ?
#
loop_
_entity_poly.entity_id
_entity_poly.type
_entity_poly.pdbx_seq_one_letter_code
_entity_poly.pdbx_strand_id
1 'polypeptide(L)' 'MSLQCRAQRSASDLSWEVFHVKNLMLICNLIQNGSAPFDDINSYHMPSWTTLDLGARYVFGREKTMAILAGNKRLRQ' A
#
# COMPACT_ATOMS: atom_id res chain seq x y z
N MET A 1 -5.20 -3.62 31.17
CA MET A 1 -3.80 -3.31 30.84
C MET A 1 -3.45 -4.02 29.54
N SER A 2 -3.35 -3.30 28.42
CA SER A 2 -2.86 -3.88 27.17
C SER A 2 -1.35 -3.68 27.09
N LEU A 3 -0.58 -4.75 27.25
CA LEU A 3 0.86 -4.73 27.00
C LEU A 3 1.08 -4.56 25.49
N GLN A 4 1.55 -3.39 25.06
CA GLN A 4 1.94 -3.16 23.67
C GLN A 4 3.42 -3.44 23.52
N CYS A 5 3.78 -4.55 22.87
CA CYS A 5 5.17 -4.84 22.50
C CYS A 5 5.64 -3.80 21.48
N ARG A 6 6.68 -3.03 21.82
CA ARG A 6 7.33 -2.08 20.89
C ARG A 6 8.51 -2.74 20.18
N ALA A 7 8.22 -3.46 19.10
CA ALA A 7 9.25 -3.98 18.20
C ALA A 7 9.78 -2.89 17.27
N GLN A 8 11.09 -2.94 16.95
CA GLN A 8 11.67 -2.14 15.88
C GLN A 8 11.07 -2.63 14.55
N ARG A 9 10.31 -1.76 13.88
CA ARG A 9 9.55 -2.08 12.66
C ARG A 9 10.21 -1.41 11.46
N SER A 10 10.57 -2.21 10.45
CA SER A 10 10.89 -1.70 9.10
C SER A 10 9.80 -2.16 8.13
N ALA A 11 9.41 -1.28 7.22
CA ALA A 11 8.43 -1.57 6.19
C ALA A 11 9.00 -1.19 4.82
N SER A 12 8.83 -2.07 3.84
CA SER A 12 9.15 -1.84 2.44
C SER A 12 7.89 -2.08 1.61
N ASP A 13 7.51 -1.10 0.82
CA ASP A 13 6.36 -1.16 -0.08
C ASP A 13 6.87 -1.14 -1.53
N LEU A 14 6.45 -2.13 -2.31
CA LEU A 14 6.73 -2.24 -3.73
C LEU A 14 5.41 -2.33 -4.50
N SER A 15 5.15 -1.32 -5.33
CA SER A 15 4.05 -1.32 -6.29
C SER A 15 4.59 -1.32 -7.72
N TRP A 16 4.06 -2.18 -8.59
CA TRP A 16 4.46 -2.28 -9.99
C TRP A 16 3.24 -2.36 -10.93
N GLU A 17 3.25 -1.53 -11.98
CA GLU A 17 2.27 -1.60 -13.06
C GLU A 17 2.66 -2.67 -14.08
N VAL A 18 1.71 -3.54 -14.43
CA VAL A 18 1.96 -4.65 -15.36
C VAL A 18 1.91 -4.14 -16.81
N PHE A 19 3.06 -4.04 -17.47
CA PHE A 19 3.16 -3.50 -18.84
C PHE A 19 2.23 -4.18 -19.86
N HIS A 20 2.06 -5.50 -19.76
CA HIS A 20 1.25 -6.28 -20.70
C HIS A 20 -0.26 -6.25 -20.39
N VAL A 21 -0.65 -5.78 -19.20
CA VAL A 21 -2.05 -5.73 -18.75
C VAL A 21 -2.36 -4.31 -18.27
N LYS A 22 -2.96 -3.50 -19.15
CA LYS A 22 -3.33 -2.11 -18.82
C LYS A 22 -4.14 -2.05 -17.54
N ASN A 23 -3.79 -1.12 -16.66
CA ASN A 23 -4.46 -0.84 -15.38
C ASN A 23 -4.42 -1.99 -14.37
N LEU A 24 -3.53 -2.98 -14.53
CA LEU A 24 -3.19 -3.94 -13.48
C LEU A 24 -1.97 -3.43 -12.70
N MET A 25 -2.09 -3.43 -11.37
CA MET A 25 -1.04 -3.09 -10.43
C MET A 25 -0.85 -4.25 -9.47
N LEU A 26 0.40 -4.68 -9.28
CA LEU A 26 0.80 -5.62 -8.25
C LEU A 26 1.39 -4.83 -7.07
N ILE A 27 1.09 -5.27 -5.85
CA ILE A 27 1.52 -4.65 -4.60
C ILE A 27 2.16 -5.73 -3.74
N CYS A 28 3.30 -5.42 -3.15
CA CYS A 28 4.03 -6.28 -2.24
C CYS A 28 4.52 -5.44 -1.07
N ASN A 29 4.07 -5.78 0.14
CA ASN A 29 4.53 -5.16 1.37
C ASN A 29 5.31 -6.18 2.19
N LEU A 30 6.55 -5.81 2.52
CA LEU A 30 7.38 -6.56 3.46
C LEU A 30 7.46 -5.77 4.76
N ILE A 31 7.00 -6.38 5.85
CA ILE A 31 7.05 -5.79 7.18
C ILE A 31 7.93 -6.69 8.03
N GLN A 32 9.05 -6.15 8.51
CA GLN A 32 9.94 -6.85 9.43
C GLN A 32 9.80 -6.22 10.82
N ASN A 33 9.55 -7.09 11.80
CA ASN A 33 9.45 -6.72 13.19
C ASN A 33 10.58 -7.41 13.95
N GLY A 34 11.45 -6.62 14.57
CA GLY A 34 12.52 -7.12 15.43
C GLY A 34 11.98 -7.77 16.70
N SER A 35 12.86 -8.44 17.44
CA SER A 35 12.54 -8.95 18.78
C SER A 35 12.11 -7.79 19.69
N ALA A 36 11.15 -8.05 20.56
CA ALA A 36 10.68 -7.05 21.52
C ALA A 36 10.38 -7.67 22.89
N PRO A 37 10.61 -6.94 23.99
CA PRO A 37 10.12 -7.34 25.29
C PRO A 37 8.59 -7.43 25.27
N PHE A 38 8.06 -8.49 25.87
CA PHE A 38 6.63 -8.65 26.09
C PHE A 38 6.17 -7.96 27.38
N ASP A 39 7.08 -7.81 28.33
CA ASP A 39 6.84 -7.24 29.65
C ASP A 39 7.85 -6.13 30.01
N ASP A 40 7.49 -5.28 30.97
CA ASP A 40 8.31 -4.12 31.36
C ASP A 40 9.59 -4.52 32.12
N ILE A 41 9.62 -5.73 32.68
CA ILE A 41 10.79 -6.30 33.38
C ILE A 41 11.70 -7.12 32.46
N ASN A 42 11.38 -7.20 31.16
CA ASN A 42 12.18 -7.87 30.14
C ASN A 42 12.43 -9.37 30.43
N SER A 43 11.48 -10.05 31.10
CA SER A 43 11.59 -11.47 31.45
C SER A 43 11.16 -12.39 30.30
N TYR A 44 10.33 -11.88 29.38
CA TYR A 44 9.89 -12.61 28.20
C TYR A 44 10.07 -11.78 26.93
N HIS A 45 10.59 -12.41 25.87
CA HIS A 45 10.80 -11.78 24.57
C HIS A 45 9.89 -12.40 23.52
N MET A 46 9.23 -11.55 22.75
CA MET A 46 8.60 -11.95 21.50
C MET A 46 9.70 -12.12 20.45
N PRO A 47 9.78 -13.28 19.77
CA PRO A 47 10.76 -13.49 18.71
C PRO A 47 10.52 -12.51 17.57
N SER A 48 11.53 -12.21 16.75
CA SER A 48 11.33 -11.43 15.53
C SER A 48 10.38 -12.14 14.56
N TRP A 49 9.57 -11.38 13.84
CA TRP A 49 8.70 -11.93 12.79
C TRP A 49 8.73 -11.06 11.54
N THR A 50 8.36 -11.66 10.42
CA THR A 50 8.23 -10.96 9.14
C THR A 50 6.89 -11.31 8.54
N THR A 51 6.19 -10.29 8.04
CA THR A 51 4.92 -10.42 7.33
C THR A 51 5.12 -10.00 5.89
N LEU A 52 4.57 -10.79 4.97
CA LEU A 52 4.55 -10.51 3.53
C LEU A 52 3.09 -10.38 3.09
N ASP A 53 2.69 -9.17 2.70
CA ASP A 53 1.35 -8.93 2.16
C ASP A 53 1.45 -8.76 0.65
N LEU A 54 0.72 -9.59 -0.09
CA LEU A 54 0.66 -9.55 -1.54
C LEU A 54 -0.73 -9.08 -1.99
N GLY A 55 -0.77 -8.21 -3.00
CA GLY A 55 -2.00 -7.66 -3.53
C GLY A 55 -1.95 -7.48 -5.05
N ALA A 56 -3.12 -7.54 -5.66
CA ALA A 56 -3.32 -7.17 -7.06
C ALA A 56 -4.54 -6.26 -7.16
N ARG A 57 -4.40 -5.17 -7.93
CA ARG A 57 -5.47 -4.21 -8.18
C ARG A 57 -5.64 -4.04 -9.68
N TYR A 58 -6.85 -4.30 -10.16
CA TYR A 58 -7.22 -4.03 -11.54
C TYR A 58 -8.26 -2.90 -11.59
N VAL A 59 -8.04 -1.89 -12.43
CA VAL A 59 -8.97 -0.78 -12.62
C VAL A 59 -9.66 -0.89 -13.98
N PHE A 60 -10.93 -1.28 -13.96
CA PHE A 60 -11.77 -1.32 -15.16
C PHE A 60 -12.26 0.09 -15.54
N GLY A 61 -12.35 0.39 -16.84
CA GLY A 61 -12.99 1.61 -17.33
C GLY A 61 -12.19 2.91 -17.17
N ARG A 62 -10.85 2.85 -17.09
CA ARG A 62 -9.98 4.05 -17.11
C ARG A 62 -9.90 4.67 -18.53
N GLU A 63 -11.02 4.75 -19.24
CA GLU A 63 -11.13 5.70 -20.34
C GLU A 63 -11.11 7.08 -19.72
N LYS A 64 -10.13 7.90 -20.12
CA LYS A 64 -10.07 9.30 -19.71
C LYS A 64 -11.43 9.90 -20.03
N THR A 65 -12.17 10.32 -18.99
CA THR A 65 -13.31 11.21 -19.17
C THR A 65 -12.76 12.43 -19.89
N MET A 66 -12.90 12.47 -21.21
CA MET A 66 -12.67 13.65 -22.02
C MET A 66 -13.68 14.63 -21.48
N ALA A 67 -13.23 15.53 -20.60
CA ALA A 67 -14.03 16.68 -20.23
C ALA A 67 -14.36 17.37 -21.55
N ILE A 68 -15.61 17.21 -22.00
CA ILE A 68 -16.18 18.03 -23.05
C ILE A 68 -16.19 19.42 -22.43
N LEU A 69 -15.06 20.13 -22.53
CA LEU A 69 -15.05 21.58 -22.51
C LEU A 69 -15.91 21.93 -23.72
N ALA A 70 -17.21 22.09 -23.46
CA ALA A 70 -18.16 22.69 -24.36
C ALA A 70 -17.55 24.05 -24.71
N GLY A 71 -16.82 24.07 -25.82
CA GLY A 71 -16.24 25.26 -26.39
C GLY A 71 -17.39 26.15 -26.72
N ASN A 72 -17.72 27.04 -25.79
CA ASN A 72 -18.69 28.09 -25.94
C ASN A 72 -18.07 29.14 -26.87
N LYS A 73 -17.80 28.75 -28.12
CA LYS A 73 -17.59 29.68 -29.22
C LYS A 73 -18.97 30.24 -29.54
N ARG A 74 -19.33 31.29 -28.79
CA ARG A 74 -20.31 32.28 -29.23
C ARG A 74 -19.89 32.75 -30.63
N LEU A 75 -20.51 32.17 -31.65
CA LEU A 75 -20.66 32.84 -32.94
C LEU A 75 -21.58 34.03 -32.69
N ARG A 76 -20.99 35.20 -32.40
CA ARG A 76 -21.67 36.47 -32.57
C ARG A 76 -21.52 36.83 -34.04
N GLN A 77 -22.60 36.62 -34.79
CA GLN A 77 -22.93 37.44 -35.94
C GLN A 77 -23.16 38.88 -35.49
#